data_AF-A0A7C5IWR9-F1
#
_entry.id   AF-A0A7C5IWR9-F1
#
_cell.length_a   1.000
_cell.length_b   1.000
_cell.length_c   1.000
_cell.angle_alpha   90.00
_cell.angle_beta   90.00
_cell.angle_gamma   90.00
#
_symmetry.space_group_name_H-M   'P 1'
#
loop_
_entity.id
_entity.type
_entity.pdbx_description
1 polymer ?
#
loop_
_entity_poly.entity_id
_entity_poly.type
_entity_poly.pdbx_seq_one_letter_code
_entity_poly.pdbx_strand_id
1 'polypeptide(L)'
;MVSKDQSIGGIIFVVCVVIAILYVVTLFYPQWLVGIGIQDVSSVQFWIVAIPVFIAFVAVMAIGAWIGWTMATTPPPKPIEEITGEIEEERKEETAEGAKQVEEEKEEKKPGRKAKSEK
;
A
#
# COMPACT_ATOMS: atom_id res chain seq x y z
N MET A 1 -12.05 1.00 29.70
CA MET A 1 -11.52 2.16 28.97
C MET A 1 -11.04 1.66 27.62
N VAL A 2 -11.75 1.95 26.53
CA VAL A 2 -11.30 1.55 25.19
C VAL A 2 -10.11 2.44 24.86
N SER A 3 -8.97 1.84 24.47
CA SER A 3 -7.82 2.63 24.03
C SER A 3 -8.22 3.48 22.84
N LYS A 4 -7.69 4.70 22.75
CA LYS A 4 -7.98 5.62 21.64
C LYS A 4 -7.71 4.95 20.29
N ASP A 5 -6.66 4.13 20.22
CA ASP A 5 -6.28 3.35 19.05
C ASP A 5 -7.30 2.26 18.69
N GLN A 6 -7.89 1.61 19.69
CA GLN A 6 -8.93 0.60 19.49
C GLN A 6 -10.25 1.23 19.04
N SER A 7 -10.58 2.43 19.53
CA SER A 7 -11.72 3.19 19.04
C SER A 7 -11.55 3.58 17.57
N ILE A 8 -10.36 4.04 17.18
CA ILE A 8 -10.06 4.40 15.80
C ILE A 8 -10.16 3.18 14.88
N GLY A 9 -9.52 2.07 15.25
CA GLY A 9 -9.62 0.82 14.49
C GLY A 9 -11.05 0.30 14.38
N GLY A 10 -11.82 0.38 15.47
CA GLY A 10 -13.24 -0.01 15.49
C GLY A 10 -14.11 0.84 14.56
N ILE A 11 -13.92 2.16 14.55
CA ILE A 11 -14.66 3.07 13.65
C ILE A 11 -14.33 2.75 12.19
N ILE A 12 -13.05 2.58 11.85
CA ILE A 12 -12.63 2.25 10.48
C ILE A 12 -13.24 0.92 10.04
N PHE A 13 -13.21 -0.11 10.91
CA PHE A 13 -13.82 -1.40 10.61
C PHE A 13 -15.32 -1.28 10.32
N VAL A 14 -16.06 -0.56 11.18
CA VAL A 14 -17.51 -0.35 10.98
C VAL A 14 -17.77 0.37 9.67
N VAL A 15 -17.00 1.42 9.34
CA VAL A 15 -17.14 2.15 8.07
C VAL A 15 -16.90 1.22 6.88
N CYS A 16 -15.84 0.41 6.89
CA CYS A 16 -15.56 -0.55 5.84
C CYS A 16 -16.69 -1.59 5.68
N VAL A 17 -17.21 -2.13 6.78
CA VAL A 17 -18.31 -3.09 6.76
C VAL A 17 -19.57 -2.45 6.19
N VAL A 18 -19.90 -1.22 6.60
CA VAL A 18 -21.07 -0.49 6.08
C VAL A 18 -20.92 -0.25 4.57
N ILE A 19 -19.75 0.21 4.11
CA ILE A 19 -19.48 0.41 2.68
C ILE A 19 -19.62 -0.92 1.91
N ALA A 20 -19.10 -2.02 2.44
CA ALA A 20 -19.21 -3.34 1.81
C ALA A 20 -20.67 -3.80 1.68
N ILE A 21 -21.47 -3.61 2.74
CA ILE A 21 -22.90 -3.93 2.70
C ILE A 21 -23.62 -3.05 1.67
N LEU A 22 -23.38 -1.74 1.69
CA LEU A 22 -23.98 -0.82 0.72
C LEU A 22 -23.60 -1.16 -0.71
N TYR A 23 -22.34 -1.53 -0.96
CA TYR A 23 -21.87 -1.97 -2.27
C TYR A 23 -22.62 -3.23 -2.76
N VAL A 24 -22.73 -4.26 -1.92
CA VAL A 24 -23.44 -5.50 -2.27
C VAL A 24 -24.93 -5.21 -2.49
N VAL A 25 -25.57 -4.47 -1.59
CA VAL A 25 -27.01 -4.14 -1.70
C VAL A 25 -27.31 -3.33 -2.96
N THR A 26 -26.50 -2.31 -3.26
CA THR A 26 -26.67 -1.50 -4.49
C THR A 26 -26.45 -2.30 -5.77
N LEU A 27 -25.54 -3.28 -5.74
CA LEU A 27 -25.23 -4.12 -6.89
C LEU A 27 -26.34 -5.15 -7.17
N PHE A 28 -26.86 -5.83 -6.14
CA PHE A 28 -27.87 -6.88 -6.30
C PHE A 28 -29.32 -6.40 -6.19
N TYR A 29 -29.56 -5.28 -5.51
CA TYR A 29 -30.90 -4.71 -5.31
C TYR A 29 -30.86 -3.17 -5.46
N PRO A 30 -30.66 -2.64 -6.69
CA PRO A 30 -30.55 -1.20 -6.92
C PRO A 30 -31.86 -0.45 -6.70
N GLN A 31 -33.01 -1.14 -6.67
CA GLN A 31 -34.33 -0.52 -6.58
C GLN A 31 -34.53 0.29 -5.29
N TRP A 32 -33.78 -0.01 -4.22
CA TRP A 32 -33.80 0.80 -3.01
C TRP A 32 -33.34 2.26 -3.24
N LEU A 33 -32.51 2.50 -4.26
CA LEU A 33 -32.05 3.84 -4.65
C LEU A 33 -33.20 4.72 -5.16
N VAL A 34 -34.20 4.12 -5.82
CA VAL A 34 -35.40 4.84 -6.28
C VAL A 34 -36.21 5.35 -5.09
N GLY A 35 -36.31 4.55 -4.02
CA GLY A 35 -37.01 4.90 -2.79
C GLY A 35 -36.39 6.08 -2.03
N ILE A 36 -35.11 6.36 -2.24
CA ILE A 36 -34.40 7.52 -1.65
C ILE A 36 -34.27 8.71 -2.62
N GLY A 37 -34.93 8.66 -3.78
CA GLY A 37 -34.99 9.76 -4.75
C GLY A 37 -33.99 9.68 -5.92
N ILE A 38 -33.20 8.62 -6.04
CA ILE A 38 -32.25 8.42 -7.15
C ILE A 38 -32.92 7.62 -8.27
N GLN A 39 -33.21 8.30 -9.39
CA GLN A 39 -33.89 7.69 -10.54
C GLN A 39 -32.93 6.95 -11.49
N ASP A 40 -31.69 7.44 -11.62
CA ASP A 40 -30.69 6.91 -12.54
C ASP A 40 -29.93 5.69 -11.99
N VAL A 41 -30.68 4.67 -11.54
CA VAL A 41 -30.13 3.49 -10.89
C VAL A 41 -29.14 2.71 -11.76
N SER A 42 -29.42 2.59 -13.06
CA SER A 42 -28.56 1.87 -14.01
C SER A 42 -27.18 2.53 -14.15
N SER A 43 -27.15 3.87 -14.19
CA SER A 43 -25.90 4.63 -14.25
C SER A 43 -25.08 4.41 -12.98
N VAL A 44 -25.72 4.48 -11.81
CA VAL A 44 -25.04 4.27 -10.51
C VAL A 44 -24.44 2.88 -10.42
N GLN A 45 -25.16 1.84 -10.84
CA GLN A 45 -24.66 0.47 -10.85
C GLN A 45 -23.46 0.29 -11.79
N PHE A 46 -23.48 0.91 -12.96
CA PHE A 46 -22.34 0.86 -13.87
C PHE A 46 -21.10 1.49 -13.22
N TRP A 47 -21.24 2.71 -12.69
CA TRP A 47 -20.11 3.45 -12.11
C TRP A 47 -19.54 2.80 -10.85
N ILE A 48 -20.37 2.16 -10.01
CA ILE A 48 -19.90 1.48 -8.79
C ILE A 48 -18.98 0.30 -9.10
N VAL A 49 -19.19 -0.37 -10.24
CA VAL A 49 -18.32 -1.46 -10.73
C VAL A 49 -17.17 -0.91 -11.57
N ALA A 50 -17.44 0.07 -12.44
CA ALA A 50 -16.47 0.62 -13.36
C ALA A 50 -15.29 1.27 -12.62
N ILE A 51 -15.52 2.02 -11.54
CA ILE A 51 -14.45 2.74 -10.84
C ILE A 51 -13.41 1.77 -10.23
N PRO A 52 -13.77 0.78 -9.38
CA PRO A 52 -12.79 -0.14 -8.83
C PRO A 52 -12.05 -0.95 -9.90
N VAL A 53 -12.78 -1.44 -10.91
CA VAL A 53 -12.21 -2.22 -12.02
C VAL A 53 -11.24 -1.36 -12.83
N PHE A 54 -11.61 -0.09 -13.11
CA PHE A 54 -10.75 0.85 -13.81
C PHE A 54 -9.47 1.14 -13.03
N ILE A 55 -9.56 1.39 -11.72
CA ILE A 55 -8.37 1.63 -10.87
C ILE A 55 -7.45 0.40 -10.89
N ALA A 56 -8.00 -0.80 -10.71
CA ALA A 56 -7.22 -2.03 -10.76
C ALA A 56 -6.55 -2.23 -12.13
N PHE A 57 -7.28 -1.97 -13.22
CA PHE A 57 -6.77 -2.07 -14.58
C PHE A 57 -5.65 -1.06 -14.85
N VAL A 58 -5.83 0.20 -14.44
CA VAL A 58 -4.81 1.26 -14.57
C VAL A 58 -3.56 0.90 -13.78
N ALA A 59 -3.70 0.33 -12.58
CA ALA A 59 -2.55 -0.13 -11.79
C ALA A 59 -1.74 -1.22 -12.53
N VAL A 60 -2.43 -2.19 -13.13
CA VAL A 60 -1.78 -3.23 -13.95
C VAL A 60 -1.08 -2.63 -15.17
N MET A 61 -1.74 -1.71 -15.88
CA MET A 61 -1.14 -1.01 -17.02
C MET A 61 0.05 -0.16 -16.63
N ALA A 62 0.02 0.51 -15.47
CA ALA A 62 1.14 1.28 -14.96
C ALA A 62 2.36 0.40 -14.69
N ILE A 63 2.17 -0.81 -14.13
CA ILE A 63 3.25 -1.79 -13.95
C ILE A 63 3.82 -2.22 -15.31
N GLY A 64 2.96 -2.58 -16.27
CA GLY A 64 3.41 -2.97 -17.61
C GLY A 64 4.17 -1.86 -18.33
N ALA A 65 3.70 -0.62 -18.22
CA ALA A 65 4.36 0.56 -18.76
C ALA A 65 5.72 0.80 -18.09
N TRP A 66 5.82 0.63 -16.76
CA TRP A 66 7.07 0.75 -16.03
C TRP A 66 8.09 -0.30 -16.48
N ILE A 67 7.70 -1.56 -16.61
CA ILE A 67 8.59 -2.62 -17.11
C ILE A 67 9.02 -2.34 -18.56
N GLY A 68 8.07 -1.97 -19.43
CA GLY A 68 8.38 -1.58 -20.81
C GLY A 68 9.35 -0.41 -20.88
N TRP A 69 9.20 0.58 -20.00
CA TRP A 69 10.10 1.71 -19.87
C TRP A 69 11.51 1.27 -19.45
N THR A 70 11.65 0.39 -18.46
CA THR A 70 12.95 -0.12 -18.04
C THR A 70 13.64 -0.90 -19.16
N MET A 71 12.94 -1.77 -19.90
CA MET A 71 13.54 -2.49 -21.04
C MET A 71 13.95 -1.57 -22.20
N ALA A 72 13.18 -0.50 -22.46
CA ALA A 72 13.51 0.48 -23.49
C ALA A 72 14.73 1.35 -23.11
N THR A 73 14.97 1.53 -21.82
CA THR A 73 16.04 2.39 -21.28
C THR A 73 17.25 1.62 -20.77
N THR A 74 17.20 0.28 -20.73
CA THR A 74 18.37 -0.55 -20.46
C THR A 74 19.15 -0.82 -21.76
N PRO A 75 20.35 -0.24 -21.94
CA PRO A 75 21.25 -0.66 -23.01
C PRO A 75 21.65 -2.13 -22.80
N PRO A 76 21.83 -2.90 -23.89
CA PRO A 76 22.14 -4.32 -23.82
C PRO A 76 23.35 -4.57 -22.90
N PRO A 77 23.26 -5.55 -21.99
CA PRO A 77 24.28 -5.79 -20.97
C PRO A 77 25.64 -6.05 -21.64
N LYS A 78 26.67 -5.31 -21.19
CA LYS A 78 28.06 -5.53 -21.59
C LYS A 78 28.58 -6.88 -21.04
N PRO A 79 29.55 -7.52 -21.71
CA PRO A 79 30.09 -8.84 -21.33
C PRO A 79 30.61 -8.90 -19.88
N ILE A 80 30.49 -10.09 -19.30
CA ILE A 80 30.43 -10.42 -17.86
C ILE A 80 31.74 -10.19 -17.07
N GLU A 81 32.87 -9.87 -17.71
CA GLU A 81 34.17 -9.82 -17.03
C GLU A 81 34.40 -8.54 -16.19
N GLU A 82 33.83 -7.40 -16.56
CA GLU A 82 34.02 -6.12 -15.82
C GLU A 82 33.04 -5.99 -14.63
N ILE A 83 31.85 -6.60 -14.72
CA ILE A 83 30.76 -6.48 -13.75
C ILE A 83 31.05 -7.21 -12.43
N THR A 84 31.78 -8.33 -12.46
CA THR A 84 32.14 -9.07 -11.23
C THR A 84 33.06 -8.31 -10.28
N GLY A 85 33.93 -7.44 -10.81
CA GLY A 85 34.82 -6.63 -9.99
C GLY A 85 34.08 -5.51 -9.25
N GLU A 86 33.15 -4.83 -9.95
CA GLU A 86 32.43 -3.67 -9.41
C GLU A 86 31.29 -4.07 -8.44
N ILE A 87 30.60 -5.20 -8.68
CA ILE A 87 29.54 -5.70 -7.78
C ILE A 87 30.09 -6.14 -6.41
N GLU A 88 31.31 -6.67 -6.35
CA GLU A 88 31.91 -7.11 -5.09
C GLU A 88 32.32 -5.90 -4.22
N GLU A 89 32.68 -4.78 -4.85
CA GLU A 89 33.02 -3.53 -4.19
C GLU A 89 31.75 -2.81 -3.67
N GLU A 90 30.72 -2.63 -4.50
CA GLU A 90 29.47 -1.98 -4.09
C GLU A 90 28.72 -2.77 -2.99
N ARG A 91 28.70 -4.11 -3.06
CA ARG A 91 28.06 -4.96 -2.04
C ARG A 91 28.75 -4.83 -0.67
N LYS A 92 30.07 -4.57 -0.65
CA LYS A 92 30.81 -4.33 0.59
C LYS A 92 30.48 -2.97 1.21
N GLU A 93 30.26 -1.95 0.38
CA GLU A 93 29.91 -0.61 0.84
C GLU A 93 28.46 -0.56 1.36
N GLU A 94 27.50 -1.16 0.64
CA GLU A 94 26.09 -1.24 1.07
C GLU A 94 25.93 -2.00 2.40
N THR A 95 26.70 -3.07 2.60
CA THR A 95 26.69 -3.84 3.86
C THR A 95 27.29 -3.03 5.02
N ALA A 96 28.31 -2.20 4.75
CA ALA A 96 28.94 -1.36 5.75
C ALA A 96 28.06 -0.16 6.17
N GLU A 97 27.30 0.43 5.24
CA GLU A 97 26.31 1.47 5.56
C GLU A 97 25.09 0.92 6.28
N GLY A 98 24.55 -0.21 5.83
CA GLY A 98 23.42 -0.88 6.51
C GLY A 98 23.75 -1.30 7.94
N ALA A 99 24.98 -1.75 8.21
CA ALA A 99 25.43 -2.09 9.56
C ALA A 99 25.51 -0.87 10.48
N LYS A 100 25.97 0.28 9.97
CA LYS A 100 26.06 1.54 10.75
C LYS A 100 24.68 2.10 11.10
N GLN A 101 23.73 2.06 10.17
CA GLN A 101 22.36 2.55 10.40
C GLN A 101 21.60 1.69 11.43
N VAL A 102 21.84 0.37 11.44
CA VAL A 102 21.25 -0.54 12.43
C VAL A 102 21.86 -0.35 13.82
N GLU A 103 23.12 0.07 13.92
CA GLU A 103 23.78 0.36 15.20
C GLU A 103 23.31 1.70 15.78
N GLU A 104 23.13 2.72 14.94
CA GLU A 104 22.62 4.05 15.32
C GLU A 104 21.15 3.99 15.80
N GLU A 105 20.28 3.24 15.11
CA GLU A 105 18.86 3.07 15.53
C GLU A 105 18.73 2.27 16.84
N LYS A 106 19.69 1.38 17.13
CA LYS A 106 19.69 0.55 18.35
C LYS A 106 20.24 1.30 19.57
N GLU A 107 21.07 2.32 19.36
CA GLU A 107 21.57 3.19 20.43
C GLU A 107 20.53 4.25 20.80
N GLU A 108 19.77 4.80 19.83
CA GLU A 108 18.74 5.81 20.08
C GLU A 108 17.51 5.27 20.87
N LYS A 109 17.15 3.99 20.71
CA LYS A 109 16.01 3.38 21.40
C LYS A 109 16.25 2.97 22.87
N LYS A 110 17.44 3.17 23.45
CA LYS A 110 17.78 2.62 24.78
C LYS A 110 17.78 3.53 26.03
N PRO A 111 17.57 4.87 26.03
CA PRO A 111 17.49 5.60 27.28
C PRO A 111 16.04 5.99 27.60
N GLY A 112 15.25 5.09 28.21
CA GLY A 112 13.88 5.50 28.58
C GLY A 112 12.94 4.51 29.24
N ARG A 113 13.42 3.47 29.95
CA ARG A 113 12.49 2.59 30.72
C ARG A 113 13.13 1.90 31.93
N LYS A 114 13.86 2.62 32.78
CA LYS A 114 14.16 2.20 34.17
C LYS A 114 14.26 3.42 35.11
N ALA A 115 13.14 4.12 35.32
CA ALA A 115 12.99 5.06 36.43
C ALA A 115 11.51 5.33 36.76
N LYS A 116 10.72 4.27 37.02
CA LYS A 116 9.51 4.38 37.85
C LYS A 116 9.01 3.02 38.32
N SER A 117 9.83 2.37 39.14
CA SER A 117 9.37 1.48 40.20
C SER A 117 10.09 1.95 41.46
N GLU A 118 9.38 1.93 42.60
CA GLU A 118 9.73 2.55 43.89
C GLU A 118 9.55 4.07 43.99
N LYS A 119 8.37 4.51 44.44
CA LYS A 119 8.12 4.82 45.86
C LYS A 119 6.63 5.06 46.12
#